data_AF-A0A0R3Q2F9-F1
#
_entry.id   AF-A0A0R3Q2F9-F1
#
_cell.length_a   1.000
_cell.length_b   1.000
_cell.length_c   1.000
_cell.angle_alpha   90.00
_cell.angle_beta   90.00
_cell.angle_gamma   90.00
#
_symmetry.space_group_name_H-M   'P 1'
#
loop_
_entity.id
_entity.type
_entity.pdbx_description
1 polymer ?
#
loop_
_entity_poly.entity_id
_entity_poly.type
_entity_poly.pdbx_seq_one_letter_code
_entity_poly.pdbx_strand_id
1 'polypeptide(L)'
;MKKAVAYLIPFMDKEREENIKKLGLADEQRFSLFQILDFIGCSGLITPSLDEMVHVAKEMQRNGLTIPLLIGGATTSKTHTAVKIAPRYGNPVIHCLDASKSVVVVRREHYDSLKDRRFTTIDAARLKKVHVDFVKFPPVRPSYLGRREFRDFDLPVLLPYIDWKPFFDVWQLRGKYPNRAYPKIFNDDEVGEEAKRVYNDAQNWLGKIIAEKKLKANAVVGFYEVCSDGDDIHVSFSLPLNHFIDIILIKSVFSS
;
A
#
# COMPACT_ATOMS: atom_id res chain seq x y z
N MET A 1 21.01 5.97 -0.73
CA MET A 1 20.09 6.61 -1.69
C MET A 1 20.75 7.76 -2.47
N LYS A 2 21.31 8.80 -1.83
CA LYS A 2 21.96 9.94 -2.53
C LYS A 2 23.12 9.56 -3.48
N LYS A 3 23.97 8.58 -3.12
CA LYS A 3 25.11 8.16 -3.94
C LYS A 3 24.75 7.36 -5.20
N ALA A 4 23.64 6.61 -5.19
CA ALA A 4 23.24 5.76 -6.32
C ALA A 4 22.53 6.57 -7.41
N VAL A 5 21.66 7.51 -7.02
CA VAL A 5 21.00 8.43 -7.96
C VAL A 5 22.00 9.39 -8.59
N ALA A 6 22.96 9.92 -7.81
CA ALA A 6 24.03 10.78 -8.33
C ALA A 6 24.93 10.11 -9.38
N TYR A 7 25.07 8.78 -9.33
CA TYR A 7 25.85 8.02 -10.31
C TYR A 7 25.12 7.79 -11.64
N LEU A 8 23.78 7.84 -11.63
CA LEU A 8 22.94 7.59 -12.80
C LEU A 8 22.64 8.85 -13.59
N ILE A 9 22.59 10.01 -12.92
CA ILE A 9 22.31 11.32 -13.56
C ILE A 9 23.19 11.55 -14.79
N PRO A 10 24.53 11.36 -14.78
CA PRO A 10 25.35 11.62 -15.97
C PRO A 10 25.10 10.67 -17.13
N PHE A 11 24.63 9.44 -16.85
CA PHE A 11 24.34 8.44 -17.88
C PHE A 11 22.96 8.68 -18.51
N MET A 12 21.98 8.99 -17.65
CA MET A 12 20.62 9.35 -18.06
C MET A 12 20.61 10.67 -18.84
N ASP A 13 21.41 11.66 -18.44
CA ASP A 13 21.52 12.94 -19.14
C ASP A 13 22.16 12.78 -20.52
N LYS A 14 23.16 11.89 -20.66
CA LYS A 14 23.80 11.60 -21.94
C LYS A 14 22.85 10.87 -22.90
N GLU A 15 22.13 9.86 -22.41
CA GLU A 15 21.15 9.11 -23.21
C GLU A 15 19.94 9.98 -23.61
N ARG A 16 19.52 10.87 -22.70
CA ARG A 16 18.52 11.91 -22.94
C ARG A 16 18.94 12.90 -24.01
N GLU A 17 20.17 13.40 -23.97
CA GLU A 17 20.70 14.31 -25.00
C GLU A 17 20.83 13.65 -26.37
N GLU A 18 21.24 12.38 -26.43
CA GLU A 18 21.33 11.61 -27.67
C GLU A 18 19.95 11.34 -28.28
N ASN A 19 18.94 11.05 -27.45
CA ASN A 19 17.56 10.85 -27.90
C ASN A 19 16.90 12.16 -28.37
N ILE A 20 17.12 13.27 -27.67
CA ILE A 20 16.63 14.60 -28.09
C ILE A 20 17.25 15.01 -29.44
N LYS A 21 18.55 14.78 -29.64
CA LYS A 21 19.23 15.08 -30.92
C LYS A 21 18.75 14.20 -32.07
N LYS A 22 18.42 12.94 -31.82
CA LYS A 22 17.86 12.03 -32.85
C LYS A 22 16.45 12.40 -33.29
N LEU A 23 15.64 13.01 -32.43
CA LEU A 23 14.22 13.25 -32.66
C LEU A 23 13.88 14.65 -33.18
N GLY A 24 14.79 15.64 -33.09
CA GLY A 24 14.64 16.96 -33.74
C GLY A 24 13.42 17.78 -33.25
N LEU A 25 13.11 17.72 -31.96
CA LEU A 25 11.84 18.22 -31.40
C LEU A 25 11.93 19.69 -30.96
N ALA A 26 10.86 20.47 -31.20
CA ALA A 26 10.66 21.82 -30.67
C ALA A 26 9.72 21.81 -29.44
N ASP A 27 9.83 22.84 -28.59
CA ASP A 27 9.23 22.95 -27.23
C ASP A 27 7.72 22.67 -27.09
N GLU A 28 6.94 22.65 -28.17
CA GLU A 28 5.48 22.49 -28.11
C GLU A 28 4.99 21.02 -28.07
N GLN A 29 5.88 20.03 -28.24
CA GLN A 29 5.48 18.63 -28.31
C GLN A 29 5.49 17.95 -26.93
N ARG A 30 4.51 18.25 -26.07
CA ARG A 30 4.33 17.58 -24.76
C ARG A 30 4.15 16.06 -24.84
N PHE A 31 3.79 15.51 -26.01
CA PHE A 31 3.80 14.05 -26.27
C PHE A 31 5.22 13.46 -26.37
N SER A 32 6.24 14.27 -26.64
CA SER A 32 7.64 13.84 -26.75
C SER A 32 8.33 13.65 -25.40
N LEU A 33 7.75 14.17 -24.31
CA LEU A 33 8.28 13.96 -22.95
C LEU A 33 8.39 12.47 -22.59
N PHE A 34 7.49 11.61 -23.10
CA PHE A 34 7.58 10.17 -22.90
C PHE A 34 8.71 9.50 -23.68
N GLN A 35 9.17 10.10 -24.79
CA GLN A 35 10.33 9.60 -25.54
C GLN A 35 11.66 9.90 -24.85
N ILE A 36 11.62 10.68 -23.77
CA ILE A 36 12.78 11.05 -22.96
C ILE A 36 12.78 10.29 -21.61
N LEU A 37 11.74 9.51 -21.31
CA LEU A 37 11.66 8.73 -20.08
C LEU A 37 12.27 7.36 -20.26
N ASP A 38 13.20 7.00 -19.37
CA ASP A 38 13.84 5.69 -19.39
C ASP A 38 12.93 4.58 -18.82
N PHE A 39 11.90 4.95 -18.06
CA PHE A 39 10.87 4.05 -17.54
C PHE A 39 9.65 4.82 -17.00
N ILE A 40 8.52 4.13 -16.86
CA ILE A 40 7.35 4.59 -16.08
C ILE A 40 7.24 3.78 -14.80
N GLY A 41 7.04 4.45 -13.66
CA GLY A 41 6.80 3.79 -12.37
C GLY A 41 5.35 3.95 -11.88
N CYS A 42 4.71 2.86 -11.49
CA CYS A 42 3.42 2.85 -10.82
C CYS A 42 3.57 2.38 -9.36
N SER A 43 3.01 3.14 -8.43
CA SER A 43 2.97 2.79 -7.00
C SER A 43 1.54 2.52 -6.53
N GLY A 44 1.32 1.41 -5.83
CA GLY A 44 0.00 0.98 -5.35
C GLY A 44 -0.02 0.74 -3.85
N LEU A 45 -0.97 1.36 -3.15
CA LEU A 45 -1.14 1.20 -1.70
C LEU A 45 -2.28 0.25 -1.34
N ILE A 46 -3.35 0.23 -2.14
CA ILE A 46 -4.56 -0.55 -1.87
C ILE A 46 -4.85 -1.51 -3.03
N THR A 47 -5.67 -2.54 -2.80
CA THR A 47 -5.98 -3.56 -3.81
C THR A 47 -6.54 -2.98 -5.11
N PRO A 48 -7.45 -1.98 -5.10
CA PRO A 48 -7.93 -1.34 -6.32
C PRO A 48 -6.83 -0.69 -7.17
N SER A 49 -5.70 -0.27 -6.57
CA SER A 49 -4.56 0.26 -7.32
C SER A 49 -3.97 -0.77 -8.30
N LEU A 50 -4.16 -2.07 -8.05
CA LEU A 50 -3.70 -3.12 -8.94
C LEU A 50 -4.47 -3.16 -10.26
N ASP A 51 -5.77 -2.89 -10.22
CA ASP A 51 -6.61 -2.82 -11.44
C ASP A 51 -6.22 -1.59 -12.28
N GLU A 52 -5.92 -0.47 -11.63
CA GLU A 52 -5.39 0.73 -12.30
C GLU A 52 -4.04 0.44 -12.97
N MET A 53 -3.14 -0.33 -12.34
CA MET A 53 -1.88 -0.73 -12.97
C MET A 53 -2.09 -1.62 -14.20
N VAL A 54 -3.09 -2.52 -14.16
CA VAL A 54 -3.49 -3.31 -15.32
C VAL A 54 -4.04 -2.42 -16.43
N HIS A 55 -4.83 -1.40 -16.09
CA HIS A 55 -5.33 -0.41 -17.03
C HIS A 55 -4.19 0.38 -17.68
N VAL A 56 -3.24 0.90 -16.89
CA VAL A 56 -2.04 1.61 -17.38
C VAL A 56 -1.25 0.74 -18.36
N ALA A 57 -1.00 -0.53 -18.04
CA ALA A 57 -0.27 -1.42 -18.94
C ALA A 57 -0.98 -1.61 -20.30
N LYS A 58 -2.32 -1.74 -20.30
CA LYS A 58 -3.12 -1.82 -21.53
C LYS A 58 -3.06 -0.51 -22.34
N GLU A 59 -3.12 0.63 -21.67
CA GLU A 59 -3.01 1.93 -22.33
C GLU A 59 -1.60 2.15 -22.90
N MET A 60 -0.55 1.74 -22.19
CA MET A 60 0.82 1.79 -22.71
C MET A 60 0.95 0.95 -23.98
N GLN A 61 0.36 -0.25 -24.01
CA GLN A 61 0.31 -1.09 -25.20
C GLN A 61 -0.50 -0.43 -26.33
N ARG A 62 -1.68 0.11 -26.03
CA ARG A 62 -2.57 0.73 -27.03
C ARG A 62 -1.93 1.94 -27.69
N ASN A 63 -1.19 2.72 -26.92
CA ASN A 63 -0.49 3.91 -27.40
C ASN A 63 0.90 3.61 -27.99
N GLY A 64 1.27 2.33 -28.13
CA GLY A 64 2.53 1.92 -28.75
C GLY A 64 3.79 2.36 -27.98
N LEU A 65 3.68 2.55 -26.66
CA LEU A 65 4.84 2.86 -25.84
C LEU A 65 5.80 1.67 -25.82
N THR A 66 7.10 1.94 -25.78
CA THR A 66 8.17 0.93 -25.73
C THR A 66 8.98 0.97 -24.44
N ILE A 67 8.78 2.02 -23.63
CA ILE A 67 9.51 2.24 -22.38
C ILE A 67 9.11 1.22 -21.30
N PRO A 68 10.05 0.70 -20.49
CA PRO A 68 9.76 -0.24 -19.42
C PRO A 68 8.76 0.30 -18.38
N LEU A 69 7.95 -0.61 -17.84
CA LEU A 69 6.99 -0.33 -16.76
C LEU A 69 7.47 -0.96 -15.44
N LEU A 70 7.70 -0.14 -14.43
CA LEU A 70 8.05 -0.53 -13.06
C LEU A 70 6.79 -0.52 -12.18
N ILE A 71 6.55 -1.63 -11.49
CA ILE A 71 5.42 -1.81 -10.58
C ILE A 71 5.97 -1.94 -9.15
N GLY A 72 5.49 -1.11 -8.23
CA GLY A 72 5.86 -1.16 -6.82
C GLY A 72 4.75 -0.68 -5.88
N GLY A 73 5.02 -0.73 -4.58
CA GLY A 73 4.06 -0.32 -3.54
C GLY A 73 3.49 -1.49 -2.73
N ALA A 74 2.79 -1.16 -1.65
CA ALA A 74 2.39 -2.09 -0.58
C ALA A 74 1.55 -3.29 -1.05
N THR A 75 0.66 -3.10 -2.04
CA THR A 75 -0.22 -4.18 -2.53
C THR A 75 0.34 -4.95 -3.72
N THR A 76 1.48 -4.53 -4.23
CA THR A 76 2.11 -5.16 -5.38
C THR A 76 2.91 -6.40 -4.98
N SER A 77 2.94 -7.39 -5.86
CA SER A 77 3.75 -8.60 -5.67
C SER A 77 4.30 -9.09 -7.00
N LYS A 78 5.44 -9.78 -6.95
CA LYS A 78 6.03 -10.47 -8.11
C LYS A 78 4.98 -11.32 -8.84
N THR A 79 4.18 -12.08 -8.09
CA THR A 79 3.11 -12.93 -8.60
C THR A 79 2.03 -12.15 -9.34
N HIS A 80 1.47 -11.10 -8.72
CA HIS A 80 0.40 -10.33 -9.33
C HIS A 80 0.90 -9.63 -10.61
N THR A 81 2.09 -9.04 -10.56
CA THR A 81 2.72 -8.39 -11.72
C THR A 81 2.91 -9.37 -12.87
N ALA A 82 3.47 -10.56 -12.61
CA ALA A 82 3.70 -11.57 -13.64
C ALA A 82 2.40 -12.12 -14.26
N VAL A 83 1.36 -12.33 -13.44
CA VAL A 83 0.13 -13.01 -13.89
C VAL A 83 -0.91 -12.04 -14.49
N LYS A 84 -1.00 -10.81 -13.98
CA LYS A 84 -2.10 -9.89 -14.31
C LYS A 84 -1.67 -8.66 -15.11
N ILE A 85 -0.46 -8.13 -14.87
CA ILE A 85 0.00 -6.87 -15.47
C ILE A 85 0.90 -7.13 -16.68
N ALA A 86 1.97 -7.91 -16.53
CA ALA A 86 2.95 -8.17 -17.58
C ALA A 86 2.35 -8.68 -18.91
N PRO A 87 1.33 -9.57 -18.93
CA PRO A 87 0.73 -10.03 -20.18
C PRO A 87 -0.04 -8.95 -20.96
N ARG A 88 -0.22 -7.75 -20.39
CA ARG A 88 -0.99 -6.65 -21.00
C ARG A 88 -0.11 -5.65 -21.74
N TYR A 89 1.21 -5.76 -21.62
CA TYR A 89 2.18 -4.87 -22.24
C TYR A 89 3.33 -5.69 -22.84
N GLY A 90 3.59 -5.50 -24.13
CA GLY A 90 4.57 -6.29 -24.88
C GLY A 90 6.04 -5.97 -24.55
N ASN A 91 6.29 -4.90 -23.80
CA ASN A 91 7.62 -4.48 -23.37
C ASN A 91 7.83 -4.81 -21.88
N PRO A 92 9.07 -4.71 -21.34
CA PRO A 92 9.38 -5.17 -20.00
C PRO A 92 8.49 -4.56 -18.90
N VAL A 93 7.88 -5.43 -18.09
CA VAL A 93 7.16 -5.08 -16.86
C VAL A 93 7.89 -5.69 -15.67
N ILE A 94 8.31 -4.85 -14.74
CA ILE A 94 9.26 -5.20 -13.69
C ILE A 94 8.65 -4.92 -12.31
N HIS A 95 8.61 -5.91 -11.42
CA HIS A 95 8.21 -5.67 -10.03
C HIS A 95 9.41 -5.22 -9.19
N CYS A 96 9.26 -4.08 -8.53
CA CYS A 96 10.25 -3.51 -7.63
C CYS A 96 9.77 -3.61 -6.18
N LEU A 97 10.51 -4.37 -5.36
CA LEU A 97 10.17 -4.60 -3.95
C LEU A 97 10.31 -3.35 -3.09
N ASP A 98 11.36 -2.56 -3.32
CA ASP A 98 11.67 -1.37 -2.53
C ASP A 98 12.50 -0.37 -3.33
N ALA A 99 12.57 0.87 -2.86
CA ALA A 99 13.28 1.95 -3.54
C ALA A 99 14.81 1.74 -3.63
N SER A 100 15.40 0.86 -2.82
CA SER A 100 16.83 0.54 -2.90
C SER A 100 17.14 -0.45 -4.03
N LYS A 101 16.16 -1.28 -4.39
CA LYS A 101 16.27 -2.29 -5.45
C LYS A 101 15.83 -1.78 -6.82
N SER A 102 15.12 -0.66 -6.91
CA SER A 102 14.70 -0.09 -8.20
C SER A 102 15.86 0.11 -9.19
N VAL A 103 17.04 0.46 -8.66
CA VAL A 103 18.27 0.63 -9.45
C VAL A 103 18.85 -0.70 -9.97
N VAL A 104 18.75 -1.78 -9.19
CA VAL A 104 19.34 -3.09 -9.52
C VAL A 104 18.40 -3.93 -10.40
N VAL A 105 17.09 -3.78 -10.21
CA VAL A 105 16.07 -4.63 -10.86
C VAL A 105 15.90 -4.30 -12.36
N VAL A 106 16.43 -3.16 -12.85
CA VAL A 106 16.54 -2.89 -14.30
C VAL A 106 17.42 -3.94 -15.02
N ARG A 107 18.19 -4.75 -14.29
CA ARG A 107 18.92 -5.92 -14.82
C ARG A 107 18.12 -7.23 -14.62
N ARG A 108 17.22 -7.50 -15.57
CA ARG A 108 16.54 -8.79 -15.89
C ARG A 108 16.18 -9.74 -14.72
N GLU A 109 14.88 -9.90 -14.47
CA GLU A 109 14.31 -11.14 -13.90
C GLU A 109 13.15 -11.63 -14.78
N HIS A 110 13.08 -12.94 -15.02
CA HIS A 110 12.02 -13.63 -15.77
C HIS A 110 11.16 -14.43 -14.78
N TYR A 111 9.83 -14.27 -14.85
CA TYR A 111 8.88 -14.89 -13.92
C TYR A 111 8.32 -16.20 -14.48
N ASP A 112 9.12 -17.25 -14.45
CA ASP A 112 8.61 -18.60 -14.70
C ASP A 112 8.34 -19.34 -13.40
N SER A 113 7.16 -19.94 -13.32
CA SER A 113 6.64 -20.82 -12.26
C SER A 113 6.02 -20.16 -11.01
N LEU A 114 4.74 -19.75 -11.11
CA LEU A 114 3.87 -19.56 -9.93
C LEU A 114 2.41 -19.95 -10.26
N LYS A 115 2.11 -21.25 -10.35
CA LYS A 115 0.74 -21.77 -10.31
C LYS A 115 0.71 -23.12 -9.61
N ASP A 116 0.15 -23.17 -8.41
CA ASP A 116 -1.09 -23.92 -8.14
C ASP A 116 -1.58 -23.63 -6.71
N ARG A 117 -2.86 -23.25 -6.54
CA ARG A 117 -3.51 -23.20 -5.23
C ARG A 117 -4.82 -23.96 -5.35
N ARG A 118 -5.01 -24.96 -4.49
CA ARG A 118 -6.24 -25.75 -4.43
C ARG A 118 -7.27 -25.02 -3.56
N PHE A 119 -8.46 -24.83 -4.10
CA PHE A 119 -9.59 -24.20 -3.41
C PHE A 119 -10.70 -25.23 -3.18
N THR A 120 -11.59 -24.94 -2.23
CA THR A 120 -12.80 -25.72 -1.96
C THR A 120 -14.03 -24.96 -2.47
N THR A 121 -15.15 -25.64 -2.66
CA THR A 121 -16.39 -24.98 -3.12
C THR A 121 -16.97 -24.10 -2.01
N ILE A 122 -17.74 -23.08 -2.40
CA ILE A 122 -18.37 -22.16 -1.44
C ILE A 122 -19.29 -22.90 -0.45
N ASP A 123 -20.02 -23.89 -0.93
CA ASP A 123 -20.92 -24.69 -0.08
C ASP A 123 -20.14 -25.53 0.93
N ALA A 124 -19.03 -26.16 0.49
CA ALA A 124 -18.14 -26.90 1.38
C ALA A 124 -17.48 -25.99 2.43
N ALA A 125 -17.18 -24.75 2.09
CA ALA A 125 -16.66 -23.76 3.04
C ALA A 125 -17.75 -23.31 4.04
N ARG A 126 -18.98 -23.07 3.59
CA ARG A 126 -20.12 -22.67 4.44
C ARG A 126 -20.51 -23.73 5.45
N LEU A 127 -20.41 -25.02 5.07
CA LEU A 127 -20.63 -26.14 5.99
C LEU A 127 -19.61 -26.17 7.14
N LYS A 128 -18.40 -25.65 6.91
CA LYS A 128 -17.32 -25.57 7.92
C LYS A 128 -17.31 -24.22 8.66
N LYS A 129 -18.41 -23.46 8.63
CA LYS A 129 -18.47 -22.17 9.32
C LYS A 129 -18.23 -22.34 10.82
N VAL A 130 -17.58 -21.35 11.42
CA VAL A 130 -17.42 -21.28 12.88
C VAL A 130 -18.81 -21.14 13.49
N HIS A 131 -19.18 -22.06 14.38
CA HIS A 131 -20.40 -21.98 15.17
C HIS A 131 -20.08 -21.37 16.53
N VAL A 132 -20.62 -20.18 16.78
CA VAL A 132 -20.45 -19.47 18.06
C VAL A 132 -21.72 -19.68 18.87
N ASP A 133 -21.56 -20.18 20.09
CA ASP A 133 -22.66 -20.34 21.04
C ASP A 133 -22.93 -19.00 21.75
N PHE A 134 -23.91 -18.25 21.25
CA PHE A 134 -24.33 -16.97 21.83
C PHE A 134 -25.14 -17.12 23.12
N VAL A 135 -25.60 -18.32 23.48
CA VAL A 135 -26.24 -18.57 24.78
C VAL A 135 -25.15 -18.60 25.85
N LYS A 136 -24.03 -19.28 25.57
CA LYS A 136 -22.87 -19.33 26.46
C LYS A 136 -22.07 -18.03 26.46
N PHE A 137 -22.00 -17.34 25.32
CA PHE A 137 -21.27 -16.08 25.17
C PHE A 137 -22.19 -14.97 24.65
N PRO A 138 -23.09 -14.46 25.52
CA PRO A 138 -23.99 -13.38 25.12
C PRO A 138 -23.19 -12.12 24.76
N PRO A 139 -23.51 -11.45 23.64
CA PRO A 139 -22.82 -10.22 23.27
C PRO A 139 -23.08 -9.13 24.31
N VAL A 140 -22.03 -8.38 24.66
CA VAL A 140 -22.12 -7.25 25.58
C VAL A 140 -22.70 -6.05 24.83
N ARG A 141 -23.81 -5.50 25.34
CA ARG A 141 -24.42 -4.30 24.77
C ARG A 141 -23.46 -3.10 24.94
N PRO A 142 -23.12 -2.38 23.86
CA PRO A 142 -22.32 -1.15 23.96
C PRO A 142 -23.00 -0.09 24.82
N SER A 143 -22.22 0.85 25.35
CA SER A 143 -22.73 1.95 26.19
C SER A 143 -23.60 2.96 25.45
N TYR A 144 -23.59 2.94 24.11
CA TYR A 144 -24.47 3.72 23.25
C TYR A 144 -24.69 2.98 21.93
N LEU A 145 -25.78 3.31 21.23
CA LEU A 145 -26.02 2.91 19.85
C LEU A 145 -26.04 4.16 18.95
N GLY A 146 -25.75 3.96 17.67
CA GLY A 146 -25.60 5.03 16.69
C GLY A 146 -24.17 5.58 16.60
N ARG A 147 -24.06 6.68 15.86
CA ARG A 147 -22.79 7.34 15.54
C ARG A 147 -22.39 8.35 16.61
N ARG A 148 -21.14 8.28 17.06
CA ARG A 148 -20.46 9.30 17.84
C ARG A 148 -19.29 9.87 17.05
N GLU A 149 -19.23 11.19 16.95
CA GLU A 149 -18.17 11.90 16.24
C GLU A 149 -17.19 12.54 17.24
N PHE A 150 -15.91 12.50 16.89
CA PHE A 150 -14.81 13.15 17.58
C PHE A 150 -14.17 14.12 16.58
N ARG A 151 -14.26 15.42 16.85
CA ARG A 151 -13.62 16.46 16.06
C ARG A 151 -12.50 17.09 16.85
N ASP A 152 -11.39 17.37 16.18
CA ASP A 152 -10.22 18.03 16.77
C ASP A 152 -9.75 17.32 18.06
N PHE A 153 -9.62 16.00 17.98
CA PHE A 153 -9.23 15.14 19.09
C PHE A 153 -7.82 15.47 19.57
N ASP A 154 -7.63 15.46 20.89
CA ASP A 154 -6.39 15.89 21.52
C ASP A 154 -5.22 14.96 21.15
N LEU A 155 -4.28 15.48 20.36
CA LEU A 155 -3.14 14.71 19.83
C LEU A 155 -2.21 14.14 20.91
N PRO A 156 -1.89 14.84 22.02
CA PRO A 156 -1.14 14.30 23.14
C PRO A 156 -1.68 12.97 23.68
N VAL A 157 -3.02 12.78 23.69
CA VAL A 157 -3.66 11.54 24.13
C VAL A 157 -3.33 10.36 23.20
N LEU A 158 -3.04 10.63 21.93
CA LEU A 158 -2.71 9.61 20.93
C LEU A 158 -1.24 9.19 20.95
N LEU A 159 -0.33 10.01 21.49
CA LEU A 159 1.11 9.75 21.43
C LEU A 159 1.53 8.41 22.05
N PRO A 160 0.99 7.96 23.20
CA PRO A 160 1.34 6.67 23.79
C PRO A 160 0.90 5.46 22.93
N TYR A 161 -0.03 5.67 21.99
CA TYR A 161 -0.56 4.63 21.12
C TYR A 161 0.18 4.51 19.77
N ILE A 162 1.21 5.33 19.54
CA ILE A 162 2.03 5.24 18.33
C ILE A 162 2.88 3.97 18.40
N ASP A 163 2.64 3.05 17.47
CA ASP A 163 3.60 1.99 17.17
C ASP A 163 4.72 2.56 16.29
N TRP A 164 5.93 2.64 16.86
CA TRP A 164 7.11 3.16 16.18
C TRP A 164 7.77 2.14 15.25
N LYS A 165 7.38 0.87 15.28
CA LYS A 165 7.98 -0.14 14.39
C LYS A 165 7.72 0.19 12.90
N PRO A 166 6.47 0.44 12.45
CA PRO A 166 6.21 0.87 11.08
C PRO A 166 6.96 2.14 10.67
N PHE A 167 7.15 3.08 11.61
CA PHE A 167 7.95 4.28 11.36
C PHE A 167 9.39 3.93 10.97
N PHE A 168 10.08 3.06 11.73
CA PHE A 168 11.44 2.63 11.37
C PHE A 168 11.49 1.81 10.08
N ASP A 169 10.45 1.01 9.80
CA ASP A 169 10.33 0.29 8.53
C ASP A 169 10.25 1.26 7.32
N VAL A 170 9.53 2.38 7.43
CA VAL A 170 9.49 3.43 6.40
C VAL A 170 10.87 4.05 6.18
N TRP A 171 11.62 4.29 7.25
CA TRP A 171 13.00 4.79 7.19
C TRP A 171 14.02 3.72 6.74
N GLN A 172 13.59 2.48 6.48
CA GLN A 172 14.45 1.34 6.14
C GLN A 172 15.51 1.05 7.22
N LEU A 173 15.23 1.41 8.47
CA LEU A 173 16.10 1.13 9.62
C LEU A 173 15.67 -0.19 10.25
N ARG A 174 16.55 -1.19 10.20
CA ARG A 174 16.31 -2.53 10.74
C ARG A 174 17.54 -2.99 11.51
N GLY A 175 17.40 -3.16 12.82
CA GLY A 175 18.46 -3.75 13.63
C GLY A 175 18.65 -5.24 13.34
N LYS A 176 19.76 -5.80 13.81
CA LYS A 176 20.04 -7.24 13.82
C LYS A 176 19.40 -7.89 15.04
N TYR A 177 19.19 -9.20 15.00
CA TYR A 177 18.72 -9.92 16.19
C TYR A 177 19.80 -9.84 17.28
N PRO A 178 19.47 -9.50 18.54
CA PRO A 178 18.12 -9.37 19.14
C PRO A 178 17.48 -7.96 19.09
N ASN A 179 18.17 -6.96 18.54
CA ASN A 179 17.79 -5.54 18.51
C ASN A 179 16.99 -5.11 17.27
N ARG A 180 16.21 -6.03 16.67
CA ARG A 180 15.60 -5.81 15.35
C ARG A 180 14.54 -4.72 15.28
N ALA A 181 13.75 -4.56 16.34
CA ALA A 181 12.57 -3.71 16.35
C ALA A 181 12.60 -2.71 17.51
N TYR A 182 11.79 -1.66 17.41
CA TYR A 182 11.57 -0.73 18.51
C TYR A 182 11.07 -1.47 19.78
N PRO A 183 11.53 -1.09 20.98
CA PRO A 183 12.53 -0.05 21.26
C PRO A 183 13.99 -0.54 21.17
N LYS A 184 14.21 -1.85 21.01
CA LYS A 184 15.56 -2.46 21.04
C LYS A 184 16.47 -1.99 19.90
N ILE A 185 15.90 -1.52 18.79
CA ILE A 185 16.66 -0.95 17.66
C ILE A 185 17.61 0.16 18.05
N PHE A 186 17.35 0.89 19.14
CA PHE A 186 18.26 1.91 19.66
C PHE A 186 19.58 1.37 20.21
N ASN A 187 19.63 0.09 20.55
CA ASN A 187 20.83 -0.59 21.05
C ASN A 187 21.55 -1.39 19.95
N ASP A 188 21.15 -1.22 18.69
CA ASP A 188 21.83 -1.85 17.58
C ASP A 188 23.13 -1.11 17.23
N ASP A 189 24.23 -1.83 17.10
CA ASP A 189 25.55 -1.24 16.85
C ASP A 189 25.66 -0.55 15.47
N GLU A 190 24.86 -0.99 14.50
CA GLU A 190 24.95 -0.49 13.12
C GLU A 190 23.95 0.64 12.86
N VAL A 191 22.70 0.47 13.31
CA VAL A 191 21.60 1.42 13.00
C VAL A 191 21.07 2.17 14.21
N GLY A 192 21.53 1.87 15.43
CA GLY A 192 20.95 2.42 16.66
C GLY A 192 21.10 3.92 16.81
N GLU A 193 22.26 4.48 16.46
CA GLU A 193 22.49 5.93 16.49
C GLU A 193 21.60 6.69 15.51
N GLU A 194 21.48 6.20 14.26
CA GLU A 194 20.56 6.77 13.28
C GLU A 194 19.10 6.61 13.70
N ALA A 195 18.73 5.47 14.30
CA ALA A 195 17.39 5.24 14.83
C ALA A 195 17.03 6.23 15.95
N LYS A 196 17.95 6.50 16.89
CA LYS A 196 17.77 7.53 17.92
C LYS A 196 17.63 8.92 17.30
N ARG A 197 18.47 9.24 16.31
CA ARG A 197 18.44 10.55 15.62
C ARG A 197 17.09 10.80 14.96
N VAL A 198 16.61 9.89 14.11
CA VAL A 198 15.32 10.07 13.41
C VAL A 198 14.13 10.04 14.38
N TYR A 199 14.24 9.29 15.48
CA TYR A 199 13.23 9.29 16.53
C TYR A 199 13.16 10.65 17.24
N ASN A 200 14.30 11.21 17.64
CA ASN A 200 14.35 12.52 18.28
C ASN A 200 13.86 13.63 17.34
N ASP A 201 14.22 13.57 16.06
CA ASP A 201 13.68 14.49 15.04
C ASP A 201 12.16 14.36 14.92
N ALA A 202 11.62 13.15 14.91
CA ALA A 202 10.17 12.92 14.89
C ALA A 202 9.47 13.45 16.14
N GLN A 203 10.04 13.26 17.33
CA GLN A 203 9.51 13.81 18.59
C GLN A 203 9.49 15.35 18.56
N ASN A 204 10.56 15.99 18.08
CA ASN A 204 10.63 17.44 17.92
C ASN A 204 9.55 17.96 16.95
N TRP A 205 9.36 17.27 15.82
CA TRP A 205 8.31 17.61 14.86
C TRP A 205 6.91 17.39 15.41
N LEU A 206 6.65 16.31 16.13
CA LEU A 206 5.38 16.08 16.82
C LEU A 206 5.08 17.21 17.81
N GLY A 207 6.06 17.62 18.61
CA GLY A 207 5.94 18.76 19.52
C GLY A 207 5.54 20.05 18.80
N LYS A 208 6.19 20.38 17.67
CA LYS A 208 5.85 21.54 16.84
C LYS A 208 4.45 21.45 16.25
N ILE A 209 4.09 20.31 15.68
CA ILE A 209 2.77 20.09 15.06
C ILE A 209 1.64 20.28 16.08
N ILE A 210 1.84 19.79 17.31
CA ILE A 210 0.88 19.92 18.42
C ILE A 210 0.81 21.38 18.89
N ALA A 211 1.96 22.01 19.18
CA ALA A 211 2.01 23.38 19.68
C ALA A 211 1.40 24.39 18.69
N GLU A 212 1.66 24.20 17.40
CA GLU A 212 1.18 25.07 16.33
C GLU A 212 -0.21 24.66 15.80
N LYS A 213 -0.81 23.59 16.34
CA LYS A 213 -2.11 23.02 15.93
C LYS A 213 -2.21 22.81 14.40
N LYS A 214 -1.12 22.37 13.79
CA LYS A 214 -1.02 22.16 12.32
C LYS A 214 -1.78 20.94 11.83
N LEU A 215 -2.11 20.01 12.72
CA LEU A 215 -2.82 18.78 12.41
C LEU A 215 -4.02 18.63 13.35
N LYS A 216 -5.13 18.14 12.80
CA LYS A 216 -6.34 17.82 13.56
C LYS A 216 -6.66 16.35 13.38
N ALA A 217 -6.94 15.66 14.48
CA ALA A 217 -7.43 14.28 14.43
C ALA A 217 -8.96 14.29 14.48
N ASN A 218 -9.60 13.65 13.51
CA ASN A 218 -11.05 13.48 13.49
C ASN A 218 -11.36 11.98 13.39
N ALA A 219 -12.37 11.53 14.11
CA ALA A 219 -12.79 10.14 14.11
C ALA A 219 -14.30 10.02 14.26
N VAL A 220 -14.83 8.90 13.81
CA VAL A 220 -16.23 8.54 13.95
C VAL A 220 -16.28 7.09 14.41
N VAL A 221 -17.01 6.83 15.49
CA VAL A 221 -17.26 5.48 16.01
C VAL A 221 -18.77 5.25 15.99
N GLY A 222 -19.20 4.07 15.55
CA GLY A 222 -20.60 3.71 15.49
C GLY A 222 -20.84 2.32 16.04
N PHE A 223 -21.89 2.17 16.86
CA PHE A 223 -22.37 0.88 17.32
C PHE A 223 -23.80 0.67 16.81
N TYR A 224 -24.07 -0.47 16.18
CA TYR A 224 -25.37 -0.76 15.60
C TYR A 224 -25.80 -2.16 15.99
N GLU A 225 -27.12 -2.39 16.01
CA GLU A 225 -27.66 -3.71 16.18
C GLU A 225 -27.45 -4.50 14.90
N VAL A 226 -26.94 -5.72 15.02
CA VAL A 226 -26.60 -6.54 13.87
C VAL A 226 -27.02 -7.99 14.05
N CYS A 227 -27.34 -8.65 12.93
CA CYS A 227 -27.48 -10.10 12.86
C CYS A 227 -26.73 -10.63 11.64
N SER A 228 -26.27 -11.89 11.70
CA SER A 228 -25.69 -12.53 10.53
C SER A 228 -26.78 -13.16 9.67
N ASP A 229 -26.61 -13.06 8.35
CA ASP A 229 -27.39 -13.78 7.35
C ASP A 229 -26.43 -14.43 6.37
N GLY A 230 -26.28 -15.75 6.47
CA GLY A 230 -25.29 -16.49 5.71
C GLY A 230 -23.85 -16.02 6.00
N ASP A 231 -23.25 -15.36 5.01
CA ASP A 231 -21.90 -14.80 5.09
C ASP A 231 -21.88 -13.28 5.36
N ASP A 232 -23.05 -12.62 5.36
CA ASP A 232 -23.20 -11.18 5.48
C ASP A 232 -23.66 -10.77 6.90
N ILE A 233 -23.52 -9.48 7.20
CA ILE A 233 -24.01 -8.86 8.43
C ILE A 233 -25.08 -7.83 8.08
N HIS A 234 -26.30 -8.06 8.55
CA HIS A 234 -27.39 -7.10 8.48
C HIS A 234 -27.29 -6.11 9.63
N VAL A 235 -27.48 -4.84 9.32
CA VAL A 235 -27.45 -3.74 10.29
C VAL A 235 -28.84 -3.16 10.44
N SER A 236 -29.40 -3.24 11.65
CA SER A 236 -30.70 -2.67 12.00
C SER A 236 -30.54 -1.23 12.47
N PHE A 237 -31.32 -0.31 11.88
CA PHE A 237 -31.39 1.08 12.32
C PHE A 237 -32.70 1.32 13.07
N SER A 238 -32.62 1.79 14.31
CA SER A 238 -33.77 2.33 15.04
C SER A 238 -34.00 3.80 14.64
N LEU A 239 -34.42 4.04 13.39
CA LEU A 239 -34.94 5.33 12.92
C LEU A 239 -36.28 5.09 12.20
N PRO A 240 -37.22 6.05 12.21
CA PRO A 240 -38.51 5.86 11.56
C PRO A 240 -38.30 5.75 10.03
N LEU A 241 -38.42 4.52 9.53
CA LEU A 241 -38.53 4.08 8.12
C LEU A 241 -37.48 4.58 7.11
N ASN A 242 -36.89 3.59 6.43
CA ASN A 242 -36.24 3.65 5.10
C ASN A 242 -34.78 4.09 4.98
N HIS A 243 -33.82 3.37 5.59
CA HIS A 243 -32.49 3.17 4.98
C HIS A 243 -31.89 1.84 5.46
N PHE A 244 -31.58 0.94 4.51
CA PHE A 244 -30.80 -0.29 4.75
C PHE A 244 -29.33 -0.02 4.35
N ILE A 245 -28.38 -0.48 5.17
CA ILE A 245 -26.96 -0.50 4.81
C ILE A 245 -26.51 -1.95 4.91
N ASP A 246 -26.12 -2.54 3.78
CA ASP A 246 -25.56 -3.89 3.72
C ASP A 246 -24.05 -3.81 3.93
N ILE A 247 -23.54 -4.54 4.93
CA ILE A 247 -22.10 -4.75 5.10
C ILE A 247 -21.77 -6.14 4.55
N ILE A 248 -21.25 -6.17 3.32
CA ILE A 248 -20.81 -7.39 2.66
C ILE A 248 -19.47 -7.83 3.26
N LEU A 249 -19.43 -9.02 3.85
CA LEU A 249 -18.18 -9.63 4.29
C LEU A 249 -17.69 -10.61 3.22
N ILE A 250 -16.55 -10.28 2.60
CA ILE A 250 -15.91 -11.17 1.65
C ILE A 250 -15.17 -12.28 2.41
N LYS A 251 -15.71 -13.49 2.40
CA LYS A 251 -14.91 -14.70 2.66
C LYS A 251 -14.06 -15.00 1.43
N SER A 252 -12.87 -15.56 1.63
CA SER A 252 -11.94 -15.94 0.56
C SER A 252 -12.57 -16.96 -0.38
N VAL A 253 -13.28 -16.49 -1.41
CA VAL A 253 -13.88 -17.31 -2.46
C VAL A 253 -13.82 -16.49 -3.75
N PHE A 254 -13.09 -16.99 -4.74
CA PHE A 254 -13.30 -16.60 -6.14
C PHE A 254 -13.53 -17.90 -6.91
N SER A 255 -14.53 -17.88 -7.79
CA SER A 255 -14.94 -19.08 -8.52
C SER A 255 -13.78 -19.64 -9.35
N SER A 256 -13.72 -20.97 -9.40
CA SER A 256 -12.91 -21.76 -10.32
C SER A 256 -13.08 -21.32 -11.77
#